data_AF-A0A7W0VF09-F1
#
_entry.id   AF-A0A7W0VF09-F1
#
_cell.length_a   1.000
_cell.length_b   1.000
_cell.length_c   1.000
_cell.angle_alpha   90.00
_cell.angle_beta   90.00
_cell.angle_gamma   90.00
#
_symmetry.space_group_name_H-M   'P 1'
#
loop_
_entity.id
_entity.type
_entity.pdbx_description
1 polymer ?
#
loop_
_entity_poly.entity_id
_entity_poly.type
_entity_poly.pdbx_seq_one_letter_code
_entity_poly.pdbx_strand_id
1 'polypeptide(L)'
;MAALKTVLEQALQLSDDERGELIGQLLRSLEPDDGEDLTADEWLAAWSGELDQRAREVREGAVELIDGDEALAGVRRSITARRP
;
A
#
# COMPACT_ATOMS: atom_id res chain seq x y z
N MET A 1 -27.35 4.93 13.87
CA MET A 1 -26.31 5.73 14.56
C MET A 1 -25.85 5.15 15.89
N ALA A 2 -26.73 4.62 16.75
CA ALA A 2 -26.32 4.02 18.04
C ALA A 2 -25.27 2.90 17.88
N ALA A 3 -25.44 2.00 16.91
CA ALA A 3 -24.50 0.91 16.65
C ALA A 3 -23.08 1.39 16.30
N LEU A 4 -22.95 2.40 15.43
CA LEU A 4 -21.66 2.98 15.06
C LEU A 4 -20.92 3.54 16.29
N LYS A 5 -21.66 4.24 17.16
CA LYS A 5 -21.10 4.81 18.40
C LYS A 5 -20.59 3.70 19.33
N THR A 6 -21.37 2.65 19.52
CA THR A 6 -20.96 1.50 20.36
C THR A 6 -19.73 0.79 19.79
N VAL A 7 -19.67 0.59 18.47
CA VAL A 7 -18.49 -0.01 17.81
C VAL A 7 -17.26 0.88 17.98
N LEU A 8 -17.40 2.19 17.83
CA LEU A 8 -16.30 3.13 18.06
C LEU A 8 -15.82 3.10 19.51
N GLU A 9 -16.73 3.14 20.48
CA GLU A 9 -16.39 3.08 21.91
C GLU A 9 -15.64 1.79 22.25
N GLN A 10 -16.05 0.65 21.69
CA GLN A 10 -15.38 -0.64 21.88
C GLN A 10 -14.01 -0.68 21.20
N ALA A 11 -13.90 -0.18 19.96
CA ALA A 11 -12.63 -0.12 19.24
C ALA A 11 -11.60 0.75 19.97
N LEU A 12 -12.04 1.84 20.63
CA LEU A 12 -11.16 2.69 21.43
C LEU A 12 -10.67 2.04 22.74
N GLN A 13 -11.23 0.92 23.17
CA GLN A 13 -10.71 0.14 24.31
C GLN A 13 -9.58 -0.83 23.92
N LEU A 14 -9.34 -1.05 22.62
CA LEU A 14 -8.29 -1.91 22.11
C LEU A 14 -6.92 -1.21 22.17
N SER A 15 -5.85 -2.02 22.30
CA SER A 15 -4.48 -1.54 22.14
C SER A 15 -4.23 -0.98 20.74
N ASP A 16 -3.14 -0.22 20.56
CA ASP A 16 -2.79 0.38 19.27
C ASP A 16 -2.63 -0.68 18.15
N ASP A 17 -2.01 -1.82 18.48
CA ASP A 17 -1.81 -2.92 17.54
C ASP A 17 -3.14 -3.59 17.16
N GLU A 18 -4.01 -3.87 18.14
CA GLU A 18 -5.33 -4.46 17.91
C GLU A 18 -6.25 -3.52 17.11
N ARG A 19 -6.17 -2.20 17.35
CA ARG A 19 -6.88 -1.23 16.51
C ARG A 19 -6.33 -1.21 15.10
N GLY A 20 -5.01 -1.33 14.92
CA GLY A 20 -4.39 -1.42 13.60
C GLY A 20 -4.89 -2.63 12.81
N GLU A 21 -4.95 -3.79 13.46
CA GLU A 21 -5.51 -5.03 12.90
C GLU A 21 -6.99 -4.84 12.50
N LEU A 22 -7.81 -4.29 13.39
CA LEU A 22 -9.22 -4.02 13.13
C LEU A 22 -9.44 -3.06 11.95
N ILE A 23 -8.65 -1.98 11.89
CA ILE A 23 -8.70 -1.04 10.76
C ILE A 23 -8.37 -1.76 9.45
N GLY A 24 -7.34 -2.60 9.43
CA GLY A 24 -6.97 -3.37 8.24
C GLY A 24 -8.08 -4.28 7.74
N GLN A 25 -8.79 -4.96 8.66
CA GLN A 25 -9.94 -5.80 8.31
C GLN A 25 -11.13 -4.98 7.80
N LEU A 26 -11.43 -3.86 8.46
CA LEU A 26 -12.51 -2.96 8.03
C LEU A 26 -12.23 -2.34 6.66
N LEU A 27 -11.00 -1.91 6.39
CA LEU A 27 -10.60 -1.38 5.09
C LEU A 27 -10.78 -2.44 3.98
N ARG A 28 -10.30 -3.67 4.19
CA ARG A 28 -10.52 -4.78 3.24
C ARG A 28 -12.01 -5.06 3.02
N SER A 29 -12.86 -4.91 4.03
CA SER A 29 -14.30 -5.10 3.87
C SER A 29 -15.00 -4.02 3.02
N LEU A 30 -14.33 -2.89 2.80
CA LEU A 30 -14.82 -1.80 1.95
C LEU A 30 -14.32 -1.91 0.51
N GLU A 31 -13.31 -2.75 0.25
CA GLU A 31 -12.87 -3.07 -1.10
C GLU A 31 -14.04 -3.79 -1.80
N PRO A 32 -14.51 -3.27 -2.95
CA PRO A 32 -15.61 -3.90 -3.67
C PRO A 32 -15.22 -5.34 -4.03
N ASP A 33 -16.11 -6.29 -3.76
CA ASP A 33 -16.04 -7.65 -4.29
C ASP A 33 -16.56 -7.65 -5.74
N ASP A 34 -16.09 -6.72 -6.55
CA ASP A 34 -16.45 -6.61 -7.98
C ASP A 34 -15.74 -7.66 -8.83
N GLY A 35 -14.92 -8.53 -8.21
CA GLY A 35 -14.20 -9.58 -8.90
C GLY A 35 -13.13 -9.04 -9.87
N GLU A 36 -12.77 -7.75 -9.74
CA GLU A 36 -11.73 -7.10 -10.55
C GLU A 36 -10.33 -7.23 -9.91
N ASP A 37 -10.15 -8.18 -8.98
CA ASP A 37 -8.81 -8.61 -8.62
C ASP A 37 -8.16 -9.26 -9.84
N LEU A 38 -7.20 -8.54 -10.43
CA LEU A 38 -6.39 -9.09 -11.52
C LEU A 38 -5.80 -10.42 -11.06
N THR A 39 -5.99 -11.45 -11.87
CA THR A 39 -5.22 -12.68 -11.71
C THR A 39 -3.72 -12.35 -11.78
N ALA A 40 -2.87 -13.21 -11.21
CA ALA A 40 -1.43 -13.02 -11.27
C ALA A 40 -0.93 -12.81 -12.72
N ASP A 41 -1.54 -13.49 -13.68
CA ASP A 41 -1.22 -13.37 -15.10
C ASP A 41 -1.66 -12.03 -15.70
N GLU A 42 -2.85 -11.53 -15.35
CA GLU A 42 -3.34 -10.22 -15.79
C GLU A 42 -2.53 -9.08 -15.19
N TRP A 43 -2.14 -9.21 -13.92
CA TRP A 43 -1.24 -8.28 -13.25
C TRP A 43 0.14 -8.26 -13.93
N LEU A 44 0.71 -9.44 -14.21
CA LEU A 44 1.98 -9.54 -14.95
C LEU A 44 1.87 -8.95 -16.36
N ALA A 45 0.77 -9.21 -17.08
CA ALA A 45 0.54 -8.64 -18.40
C ALA A 45 0.48 -7.11 -18.35
N ALA A 46 -0.20 -6.54 -17.34
CA ALA A 46 -0.33 -5.09 -17.18
C ALA A 46 1.01 -4.39 -16.88
N TRP A 47 1.92 -5.05 -16.16
CA TRP A 47 3.18 -4.43 -15.69
C TRP A 47 4.44 -4.86 -16.45
N SER A 48 4.43 -6.01 -17.13
CA SER A 48 5.60 -6.59 -17.79
C SER A 48 6.30 -5.63 -18.75
N GLY A 49 5.55 -4.92 -19.59
CA GLY A 49 6.12 -3.95 -20.54
C GLY A 49 6.88 -2.81 -19.86
N GLU A 50 6.32 -2.26 -18.78
CA GLU A 50 6.97 -1.21 -17.98
C GLU A 50 8.21 -1.75 -17.27
N LEU A 51 8.13 -2.95 -16.70
CA LEU A 51 9.26 -3.59 -16.01
C LEU A 51 10.43 -3.84 -16.98
N ASP A 52 10.14 -4.35 -18.18
CA ASP A 52 11.14 -4.58 -19.22
C ASP A 52 11.76 -3.29 -19.73
N GLN A 53 10.95 -2.23 -19.88
CA GLN A 53 11.44 -0.91 -20.24
C GLN A 53 12.39 -0.37 -19.17
N ARG A 54 11.97 -0.33 -17.89
CA ARG A 54 12.81 0.18 -16.80
C ARG A 54 14.08 -0.63 -16.60
N ALA A 55 14.00 -1.95 -16.70
CA ALA A 55 15.17 -2.81 -16.62
C ALA A 55 16.19 -2.52 -17.72
N ARG A 56 15.72 -2.12 -18.91
CA ARG A 56 16.58 -1.72 -20.03
C ARG A 56 17.18 -0.34 -19.81
N GLU A 57 16.38 0.64 -19.41
CA GLU A 57 16.85 2.00 -19.12
C GLU A 57 17.97 2.01 -18.09
N VAL A 58 17.85 1.19 -17.03
CA VAL A 58 18.91 1.00 -16.03
C VAL A 58 20.17 0.40 -16.66
N ARG A 59 20.03 -0.67 -17.47
CA ARG A 59 21.17 -1.35 -18.12
C ARG A 59 21.90 -0.47 -19.12
N GLU A 60 21.18 0.38 -19.83
CA GLU A 60 21.72 1.30 -20.84
C GLU A 60 22.23 2.61 -20.23
N GLY A 61 22.03 2.84 -18.93
CA GLY A 61 22.40 4.09 -18.26
C GLY A 61 21.55 5.28 -18.72
N ALA A 62 20.33 5.02 -19.20
CA ALA A 62 19.39 6.04 -19.65
C ALA A 62 18.72 6.80 -18.49
N VAL A 63 18.91 6.33 -17.25
CA VAL A 63 18.38 6.92 -16.03
C VAL A 63 19.50 7.15 -15.01
N GLU A 64 19.35 8.20 -14.21
CA GLU A 64 20.22 8.45 -13.07
C GLU A 64 19.80 7.54 -11.91
N LEU A 65 20.74 6.72 -11.43
CA LEU A 65 20.51 5.87 -10.28
C LEU A 65 20.83 6.62 -9.00
N ILE A 66 19.97 6.44 -8.00
CA ILE A 66 20.22 6.87 -6.63
C ILE A 66 20.61 5.67 -5.77
N ASP A 67 21.31 5.93 -4.68
CA ASP A 67 21.60 4.89 -3.70
C ASP A 67 20.30 4.31 -3.11
N GLY A 68 20.26 2.98 -2.98
CA GLY A 68 19.06 2.27 -2.54
C GLY A 68 18.65 2.62 -1.11
N ASP A 69 19.62 2.81 -0.21
CA ASP A 69 19.34 3.17 1.18
C ASP A 69 18.83 4.62 1.26
N GLU A 70 19.38 5.53 0.45
CA GLU A 70 18.88 6.89 0.33
C GLU A 70 17.44 6.94 -0.18
N ALA A 71 17.12 6.16 -1.23
CA ALA A 71 15.78 6.06 -1.79
C ALA A 71 14.76 5.59 -0.74
N LEU A 72 15.06 4.49 -0.03
CA LEU A 72 14.20 3.94 1.02
C LEU A 72 14.05 4.90 2.20
N ALA A 73 15.12 5.59 2.60
CA ALA A 73 15.05 6.61 3.63
C ALA A 73 14.13 7.77 3.22
N GLY A 74 14.14 8.18 1.94
CA GLY A 74 13.23 9.17 1.38
C GLY A 74 11.76 8.77 1.47
N VAL A 75 11.44 7.52 1.10
CA VAL A 75 10.09 6.97 1.21
C VAL A 75 9.62 6.95 2.67
N ARG A 76 10.47 6.47 3.60
CA ARG A 76 10.12 6.46 5.03
C ARG A 76 9.82 7.86 5.55
N ARG A 77 10.65 8.85 5.22
CA ARG A 77 10.42 10.25 5.60
C ARG A 77 9.08 10.78 5.06
N SER A 78 8.73 10.48 3.81
CA SER A 78 7.49 10.96 3.20
C SER A 78 6.25 10.33 3.85
N ILE A 79 6.31 9.04 4.20
CA ILE A 79 5.23 8.35 4.92
C ILE A 79 5.08 8.93 6.32
N THR A 80 6.17 9.13 7.06
CA THR A 80 6.12 9.75 8.40
C THR A 80 5.56 11.17 8.36
N ALA A 81 5.96 11.97 7.37
CA ALA A 81 5.47 13.35 7.21
C ALA A 81 3.98 13.43 6.82
N ARG A 82 3.41 12.36 6.25
CA ARG A 82 1.99 12.26 5.86
C ARG A 82 1.11 11.63 6.94
N ARG A 83 1.68 11.12 8.03
CA ARG A 83 0.90 10.66 9.18
C ARG A 83 0.29 11.90 9.88
N PRO A 84 -1.04 11.97 10.05
CA PRO A 84 -1.67 13.06 10.81
C PRO A 84 -1.27 13.05 12.28
#